data_AF-E3TF71-F1
#
_entry.id   AF-E3TF71-F1
#
_cell.length_a   1.000
_cell.length_b   1.000
_cell.length_c   1.000
_cell.angle_alpha   90.00
_cell.angle_beta   90.00
_cell.angle_gamma   90.00
#
_symmetry.space_group_name_H-M   'P 1'
#
loop_
_entity.id
_entity.type
_entity.pdbx_description
1 polymer ?
#
loop_
_entity_poly.entity_id
_entity_poly.type
_entity_poly.pdbx_seq_one_letter_code
_entity_poly.pdbx_strand_id
1 'polypeptide(L)'
;MRAVVVIAICLMAMAMATTPETTDERGIITNLNNGELCAVSLQCKSSCCKRKSTLGLARCAPRAAENEACSKKNWSGTYCYCTCEDGLKCEGDRFIGGSIVNTNFGTCVDPHN
;
A
#
# COMPACT_ATOMS: atom_id res chain seq x y z
N MET A 1 21.87 24.46 -47.91
CA MET A 1 22.72 23.96 -46.79
C MET A 1 22.14 24.30 -45.42
N ARG A 2 21.86 25.58 -45.10
CA ARG A 2 21.28 25.98 -43.79
C ARG A 2 19.95 25.30 -43.42
N ALA A 3 19.01 25.21 -44.37
CA ALA A 3 17.72 24.56 -44.13
C ALA A 3 17.83 23.05 -43.84
N VAL A 4 18.76 22.36 -44.51
CA VAL A 4 19.02 20.93 -44.30
C VAL A 4 19.60 20.68 -42.92
N VAL A 5 20.49 21.56 -42.46
CA VAL A 5 21.05 21.51 -41.10
C VAL A 5 19.96 21.73 -40.05
N VAL A 6 19.04 22.68 -40.27
CA VAL A 6 17.92 22.92 -39.34
C VAL A 6 16.98 21.71 -39.28
N ILE A 7 16.66 21.08 -40.41
CA ILE A 7 15.82 19.88 -40.44
C ILE A 7 16.51 18.71 -39.72
N ALA A 8 17.82 18.53 -39.93
CA ALA A 8 18.58 17.49 -39.25
C ALA A 8 18.65 17.71 -37.73
N ILE A 9 18.78 18.95 -37.26
CA ILE A 9 18.75 19.30 -35.83
C ILE A 9 17.37 19.04 -35.24
N CYS A 10 16.28 19.39 -35.93
CA CYS A 10 14.92 19.11 -35.47
C CYS A 10 14.64 17.60 -35.35
N LEU A 11 15.09 16.80 -36.31
CA LEU A 11 14.93 15.34 -36.27
C LEU A 11 15.74 14.71 -35.11
N MET A 12 16.96 15.20 -34.88
CA MET A 12 17.77 14.79 -33.72
C MET A 12 17.11 15.16 -32.38
N ALA A 13 16.50 16.34 -32.28
CA ALA A 13 15.81 16.76 -31.05
C ALA A 13 14.59 15.89 -30.72
N MET A 14 13.84 15.44 -31.74
CA MET A 14 12.69 14.54 -31.54
C MET A 14 13.12 13.13 -31.10
N ALA A 15 14.28 12.64 -31.54
CA ALA A 15 14.82 11.36 -31.12
C ALA A 15 15.29 11.33 -29.65
N MET A 16 15.62 12.49 -29.07
CA MET A 16 15.99 12.61 -27.65
C MET A 16 14.78 12.79 -26.72
N ALA A 17 13.62 13.19 -27.26
CA ALA A 17 12.38 13.36 -26.50
C ALA A 17 11.67 12.04 -26.22
N THR A 18 12.06 10.95 -26.88
CA THR A 18 11.71 9.59 -26.44
C THR A 18 12.74 9.14 -25.41
N THR A 19 12.80 9.83 -24.26
CA THR A 19 13.05 9.06 -23.05
C THR A 19 11.92 8.04 -23.03
N PRO A 20 12.17 6.72 -22.95
CA PRO A 20 11.22 5.91 -22.24
C PRO A 20 11.13 6.60 -20.88
N GLU A 21 10.08 7.39 -20.67
CA GLU A 21 9.46 7.48 -19.38
C GLU A 21 9.39 6.02 -18.99
N THR A 22 10.35 5.59 -18.18
CA THR A 22 10.21 4.43 -17.37
C THR A 22 8.92 4.76 -16.64
N THR A 23 7.82 4.29 -17.22
CA THR A 23 6.71 3.78 -16.46
C THR A 23 7.45 3.07 -15.35
N ASP A 24 7.47 3.74 -14.21
CA ASP A 24 7.98 3.19 -12.98
C ASP A 24 6.97 2.07 -12.77
N GLU A 25 7.20 0.96 -13.47
CA GLU A 25 7.02 -0.38 -12.99
C GLU A 25 7.84 -0.37 -11.71
N ARG A 26 7.32 0.32 -10.70
CA ARG A 26 7.56 0.09 -9.30
C ARG A 26 7.14 -1.34 -9.21
N GLY A 27 8.12 -2.21 -9.45
CA GLY A 27 7.99 -3.63 -9.30
C GLY A 27 7.26 -3.77 -8.00
N ILE A 28 6.28 -4.66 -7.98
CA ILE A 28 5.71 -5.10 -6.73
C ILE A 28 6.92 -5.70 -6.00
N ILE A 29 7.68 -4.87 -5.27
CA ILE A 29 8.83 -5.28 -4.51
C ILE A 29 8.14 -6.14 -3.45
N THR A 30 8.20 -7.45 -3.65
CA THR A 30 7.63 -8.40 -2.71
C THR A 30 8.68 -8.60 -1.61
N ASN A 31 8.28 -9.04 -0.42
CA ASN A 31 9.18 -9.30 0.71
C ASN A 31 9.69 -8.06 1.49
N LEU A 32 8.91 -6.97 1.54
CA LEU A 32 9.24 -5.79 2.35
C LEU A 32 9.23 -6.09 3.85
N ASN A 33 10.15 -5.44 4.55
CA ASN A 33 10.25 -5.36 6.00
C ASN A 33 9.35 -4.26 6.56
N ASN A 34 9.09 -4.33 7.87
CA ASN A 34 8.32 -3.31 8.57
C ASN A 34 9.00 -1.94 8.46
N GLY A 35 8.22 -0.90 8.12
CA GLY A 35 8.69 0.47 7.92
C GLY A 35 8.90 0.88 6.45
N GLU A 36 8.98 -0.07 5.53
CA GLU A 36 9.16 0.21 4.10
C GLU A 36 7.85 0.64 3.43
N LEU A 37 7.97 1.40 2.33
CA LEU A 37 6.82 1.93 1.56
C LEU A 37 6.13 0.81 0.80
N CYS A 38 4.84 0.63 1.03
CA CYS A 38 4.04 -0.39 0.35
C CYS A 38 2.82 0.23 -0.33
N ALA A 39 2.39 -0.38 -1.44
CA ALA A 39 1.13 -0.04 -2.10
C ALA A 39 0.03 -1.06 -1.79
N VAL A 40 0.39 -2.32 -1.54
CA VAL A 40 -0.53 -3.40 -1.19
C VAL A 40 0.09 -4.29 -0.12
N SER A 41 -0.76 -4.89 0.72
CA SER A 41 -0.35 -5.74 1.84
C SER A 41 0.43 -6.99 1.43
N LEU A 42 0.23 -7.51 0.21
CA LEU A 42 0.98 -8.64 -0.35
C LEU A 42 2.49 -8.36 -0.52
N GLN A 43 2.91 -7.10 -0.52
CA GLN A 43 4.32 -6.74 -0.60
C GLN A 43 5.06 -6.98 0.72
N CYS A 44 4.37 -6.92 1.86
CA CYS A 44 4.97 -6.96 3.18
C CYS A 44 5.12 -8.40 3.69
N LYS A 45 6.23 -8.73 4.36
CA LYS A 45 6.39 -9.99 5.10
C LYS A 45 5.30 -10.22 6.15
N SER A 46 4.89 -9.14 6.82
CA SER A 46 3.79 -9.15 7.80
C SER A 46 2.41 -9.28 7.16
N SER A 47 2.31 -9.24 5.82
CA SER A 47 1.05 -9.17 5.09
C SER A 47 0.15 -8.00 5.53
N CYS A 48 0.72 -6.92 6.08
CA CYS A 48 -0.01 -5.71 6.43
C CYS A 48 0.68 -4.45 5.89
N CYS A 49 -0.02 -3.75 5.00
CA CYS A 49 0.32 -2.40 4.57
C CYS A 49 -0.56 -1.39 5.28
N LYS A 50 0.02 -0.63 6.23
CA LYS A 50 -0.70 0.31 7.10
C LYS A 50 -0.58 1.74 6.61
N ARG A 51 -1.70 2.46 6.59
CA ARG A 51 -1.78 3.88 6.25
C ARG A 51 -2.32 4.66 7.44
N LYS A 52 -1.64 5.75 7.84
CA LYS A 52 -2.08 6.59 8.97
C LYS A 52 -3.25 7.53 8.63
N SER A 53 -3.43 7.89 7.37
CA SER A 53 -4.45 8.86 6.92
C SER A 53 -4.85 8.61 5.48
N THR A 54 -6.04 9.05 5.06
CA THR A 54 -6.62 8.85 3.72
C THR A 54 -5.80 9.43 2.55
N LEU A 55 -4.85 10.33 2.83
CA LEU A 55 -3.92 10.92 1.86
C LEU A 55 -2.44 10.61 2.18
N GLY A 56 -2.16 9.85 3.25
CA GLY A 56 -0.80 9.52 3.66
C GLY A 56 -0.13 8.45 2.79
N LEU A 57 1.18 8.26 2.94
CA LEU A 57 1.87 7.10 2.36
C LEU A 57 1.66 5.87 3.25
N ALA A 58 1.44 4.71 2.63
CA ALA A 58 1.30 3.45 3.35
C ALA A 58 2.67 2.77 3.52
N ARG A 59 2.86 2.12 4.67
CA ARG A 59 4.10 1.42 5.03
C ARG A 59 3.79 0.06 5.64
N CYS A 60 4.70 -0.89 5.45
CA CYS A 60 4.58 -2.20 6.07
C CYS A 60 4.63 -2.05 7.59
N ALA A 61 3.75 -2.76 8.29
CA ALA A 61 3.67 -2.72 9.75
C ALA A 61 3.47 -4.14 10.31
N PRO A 62 3.87 -4.40 11.57
CA PRO A 62 3.55 -5.66 12.22
C PRO A 62 2.03 -5.85 12.32
N ARG A 63 1.60 -7.12 12.38
CA ARG A 63 0.23 -7.48 12.70
C ARG A 63 -0.07 -7.10 14.16
N ALA A 64 -1.34 -6.89 14.47
CA ALA A 64 -1.77 -6.44 15.79
C ALA A 64 -1.67 -7.59 16.81
N ALA A 65 -1.00 -7.34 17.93
CA ALA A 65 -0.87 -8.28 19.03
C ALA A 65 -2.14 -8.33 19.89
N GLU A 66 -2.18 -9.21 20.89
CA GLU A 66 -3.30 -9.29 21.83
C GLU A 66 -3.52 -7.93 22.52
N ASN A 67 -4.78 -7.54 22.70
CA ASN A 67 -5.21 -6.26 23.27
C ASN A 67 -4.86 -5.02 22.41
N GLU A 68 -4.32 -5.19 21.20
CA GLU A 68 -4.10 -4.08 20.27
C GLU A 68 -5.30 -3.82 19.36
N ALA A 69 -5.40 -2.56 18.89
CA ALA A 69 -6.44 -2.17 17.95
C ALA A 69 -6.22 -2.81 16.57
N CYS A 70 -7.26 -3.41 16.03
CA CYS A 70 -7.23 -4.14 14.77
C CYS A 70 -8.30 -3.66 13.80
N SER A 71 -8.10 -3.95 12.52
CA SER A 71 -9.14 -3.83 11.50
C SER A 71 -9.53 -5.21 11.00
N LYS A 72 -10.83 -5.40 10.73
CA LYS A 72 -11.30 -6.60 10.05
C LYS A 72 -10.69 -6.67 8.65
N LYS A 73 -10.36 -7.90 8.22
CA LYS A 73 -9.79 -8.16 6.89
C LYS A 73 -10.71 -7.56 5.82
N ASN A 74 -10.17 -6.62 5.05
CA ASN A 74 -10.86 -5.98 3.93
C ASN A 74 -10.14 -6.36 2.63
N TRP A 75 -10.83 -6.25 1.51
CA TRP A 75 -10.23 -6.54 0.20
C TRP A 75 -9.36 -5.38 -0.30
N SER A 76 -9.45 -4.20 0.33
CA SER A 76 -8.86 -2.93 -0.13
C SER A 76 -7.33 -2.87 -0.12
N GLY A 77 -6.64 -3.97 0.21
CA GLY A 77 -5.19 -4.13 0.08
C GLY A 77 -4.34 -3.26 1.03
N THR A 78 -4.91 -2.23 1.64
CA THR A 78 -4.29 -1.30 2.59
C THR A 78 -5.20 -1.08 3.78
N TYR A 79 -4.62 -0.98 4.98
CA TYR A 79 -5.35 -0.93 6.25
C TYR A 79 -5.03 0.32 7.07
N CYS A 80 -6.01 0.81 7.85
CA CYS A 80 -5.77 1.83 8.88
C CYS A 80 -5.14 1.23 10.14
N TYR A 81 -5.60 0.04 10.54
CA TYR A 81 -5.05 -0.81 11.59
C TYR A 81 -4.80 -2.21 11.03
N CYS A 82 -3.70 -2.85 11.41
CA CYS A 82 -3.38 -4.16 10.88
C CYS A 82 -4.37 -5.23 11.36
N THR A 83 -4.41 -6.35 10.63
CA THR A 83 -5.09 -7.55 11.12
C THR A 83 -4.33 -8.13 12.30
N CYS A 84 -5.02 -8.91 13.13
CA CYS A 84 -4.39 -9.58 14.26
C CYS A 84 -3.36 -10.61 13.81
N GLU A 85 -2.44 -10.93 14.72
CA GLU A 85 -1.57 -12.10 14.63
C GLU A 85 -2.39 -13.40 14.56
N ASP A 86 -1.74 -14.46 14.08
CA ASP A 86 -2.41 -15.75 13.90
C ASP A 86 -2.81 -16.34 15.27
N GLY A 87 -4.05 -16.81 15.38
CA GLY A 87 -4.63 -17.28 16.64
C GLY A 87 -5.57 -16.28 17.32
N LEU A 88 -5.39 -14.98 17.06
CA LEU A 88 -6.23 -13.92 17.65
C LEU A 88 -7.43 -13.56 16.75
N LYS A 89 -8.54 -13.16 17.37
CA LYS A 89 -9.72 -12.65 16.67
C LYS A 89 -9.89 -11.15 16.89
N CYS A 90 -10.20 -10.43 15.81
CA CYS A 90 -10.51 -9.01 15.87
C CYS A 90 -11.97 -8.80 16.27
N GLU A 91 -12.22 -8.57 17.56
CA GLU A 91 -13.54 -8.31 18.11
C GLU A 91 -13.84 -6.81 18.13
N GLY A 92 -14.93 -6.41 17.48
CA GLY A 92 -15.30 -4.99 17.40
C GLY A 92 -16.63 -4.79 16.69
N ASP A 93 -17.33 -3.74 17.11
CA ASP A 93 -18.66 -3.40 16.65
C ASP A 93 -18.66 -3.12 15.14
N ARG A 94 -19.41 -3.95 14.42
CA ARG A 94 -19.59 -3.83 12.98
C ARG A 94 -20.66 -2.76 12.72
N PHE A 95 -20.31 -1.49 12.86
CA PHE A 95 -21.25 -0.43 12.50
C PHE A 95 -21.55 -0.50 11.00
N ILE A 96 -22.82 -0.65 10.65
CA ILE A 96 -23.31 -0.86 9.29
C ILE A 96 -22.92 0.31 8.34
N GLY A 97 -22.73 1.52 8.87
CA GLY A 97 -22.16 2.66 8.14
C GLY A 97 -20.62 2.74 8.07
N GLY A 98 -19.91 1.97 8.91
CA GLY A 98 -18.44 1.94 9.00
C GLY A 98 -17.76 1.19 7.85
N SER A 99 -18.50 0.34 7.13
CA SER A 99 -18.00 -0.34 5.92
C SER A 99 -17.84 0.58 4.72
N ILE A 100 -18.49 1.75 4.73
CA ILE A 100 -18.34 2.79 3.71
C ILE A 100 -17.09 3.64 3.99
N VAL A 101 -16.74 3.83 5.27
CA VAL A 101 -15.59 4.65 5.72
C VAL A 101 -14.35 3.86 6.17
N ASN A 102 -14.34 2.52 6.03
CA ASN A 102 -13.21 1.65 6.42
C ASN A 102 -12.83 1.77 7.90
N THR A 103 -13.84 1.85 8.78
CA THR A 103 -13.68 1.99 10.25
C THR A 103 -14.32 0.84 11.02
N ASN A 104 -14.25 -0.39 10.50
CA ASN A 104 -14.60 -1.58 11.28
C ASN A 104 -13.42 -1.95 12.19
N PHE A 105 -13.19 -1.12 13.20
CA PHE A 105 -12.13 -1.29 14.17
C PHE A 105 -12.60 -2.19 15.33
N GLY A 106 -11.64 -2.87 15.93
CA GLY A 106 -11.85 -3.72 17.10
C GLY A 106 -10.57 -3.87 17.88
N THR A 107 -10.55 -4.85 18.77
CA THR A 107 -9.39 -5.25 19.57
C THR A 107 -9.09 -6.72 19.31
N CYS A 108 -7.82 -7.09 19.24
CA CYS A 108 -7.43 -8.49 19.12
C CYS A 108 -7.59 -9.20 20.46
N VAL A 109 -8.36 -10.29 20.47
CA VAL A 109 -8.64 -11.10 21.65
C VAL A 109 -8.33 -12.56 21.33
N ASP A 110 -7.72 -13.30 22.27
CA ASP A 110 -7.59 -14.74 22.17
C ASP A 110 -8.95 -15.41 22.44
N PRO A 111 -9.53 -16.15 21.49
CA PRO A 111 -10.78 -16.87 21.71
C PRO A 111 -10.69 -18.05 22.71
N HIS A 112 -9.49 -18.41 23.18
CA HIS A 112 -9.23 -19.54 24.08
C HIS A 112 -8.86 -19.16 25.51
N ASN A 113 -8.83 -17.87 25.84
CA ASN A 113 -8.58 -17.35 27.19
C ASN A 113 -9.88 -17.25 28.01
#